data_AF-A0A1Q7V0Q2-F1
#
_entry.id   AF-A0A1Q7V0Q2-F1
#
_cell.length_a   1.000
_cell.length_b   1.000
_cell.length_c   1.000
_cell.angle_alpha   90.00
_cell.angle_beta   90.00
_cell.angle_gamma   90.00
#
_symmetry.space_group_name_H-M   'P 1'
#
loop_
_entity.id
_entity.type
_entity.pdbx_description
1 polymer ?
#
loop_
_entity_poly.entity_id
_entity_poly.type
_entity_poly.pdbx_seq_one_letter_code
_entity_poly.pdbx_strand_id
1 'polypeptide(L)'
;MKILTPLITILFAALIATPSFAQTTSASPAGTSSSGVAQSAAPGGQPNQQEMMKQMMELSKLNENHKLLSSLDGNWNYTIKFWMNPDPNAKPEESKGTAVRKSIMDGRFSIMDVTGKMEMPGPDGKKKEMTFKGHGIEGYDNVKKKFVGSWIDNMGTGIMFSEGDYDPTTKTFTYTSEFEAIPGMKQQIREVMKIVDNNHMAFEWYENQGGQEKKTMEINYTRAGKK
;
A
#
# COMPACT_ATOMS: atom_id res chain seq x y z
N MET A 1 -31.95 -58.88 1.71
CA MET A 1 -30.77 -59.45 1.01
C MET A 1 -29.52 -58.95 1.72
N LYS A 2 -28.55 -59.81 2.06
CA LYS A 2 -27.28 -59.44 2.75
C LYS A 2 -26.09 -59.73 1.83
N ILE A 3 -25.20 -58.76 1.59
CA ILE A 3 -23.76 -58.93 1.25
C ILE A 3 -23.10 -57.62 1.76
N LEU A 4 -22.31 -57.57 2.84
CA LEU A 4 -20.98 -58.12 3.17
C LEU A 4 -19.78 -57.36 2.52
N THR A 5 -18.96 -56.78 3.41
CA THR A 5 -17.70 -56.04 3.16
C THR A 5 -16.52 -56.96 2.80
N PRO A 6 -15.36 -56.42 2.40
CA PRO A 6 -14.20 -56.48 3.32
C PRO A 6 -13.26 -55.26 3.34
N LEU A 7 -12.41 -55.19 4.39
CA LEU A 7 -11.31 -54.24 4.61
C LEU A 7 -9.97 -54.72 4.03
N ILE A 8 -9.08 -53.78 3.66
CA ILE A 8 -7.60 -53.81 3.79
C ILE A 8 -7.16 -52.36 4.10
N THR A 9 -6.32 -51.95 5.09
CA THR A 9 -5.50 -52.60 6.14
C THR A 9 -3.99 -52.78 5.87
N ILE A 10 -3.27 -51.67 5.65
CA ILE A 10 -1.80 -51.48 5.88
C ILE A 10 -1.66 -50.03 6.42
N LEU A 11 -1.18 -49.66 7.62
CA LEU A 11 -0.23 -50.17 8.62
C LEU A 11 1.27 -49.86 8.38
N PHE A 12 1.72 -48.71 8.90
CA PHE A 12 3.00 -48.42 9.58
C PHE A 12 2.83 -47.00 10.19
N ALA A 13 2.82 -46.73 11.51
CA ALA A 13 3.88 -46.87 12.53
C ALA A 13 5.19 -46.15 12.12
N ALA A 14 5.83 -45.26 12.90
CA ALA A 14 5.77 -44.95 14.33
C ALA A 14 6.17 -43.46 14.56
N LEU A 15 5.45 -42.64 15.34
CA LEU A 15 5.56 -42.33 16.79
C LEU A 15 6.22 -40.97 17.14
N ILE A 16 5.42 -40.09 17.76
CA ILE A 16 5.68 -39.28 18.98
C ILE A 16 6.92 -38.35 19.04
N ALA A 17 6.68 -37.04 19.15
CA ALA A 17 6.82 -36.27 20.41
C ALA A 17 6.31 -34.82 20.30
N THR A 18 5.61 -34.35 21.34
CA THR A 18 5.19 -32.95 21.53
C THR A 18 6.34 -32.08 22.07
N PRO A 19 6.32 -30.74 21.88
CA PRO A 19 7.36 -29.86 22.39
C PRO A 19 7.34 -29.78 23.92
N SER A 20 8.52 -29.80 24.55
CA SER A 20 8.68 -29.57 25.98
C SER A 20 9.61 -28.39 26.23
N PHE A 21 9.19 -27.47 27.12
CA PHE A 21 9.98 -26.35 27.59
C PHE A 21 11.12 -26.81 28.51
N ALA A 22 12.35 -26.37 28.27
CA ALA A 22 13.36 -26.22 29.31
C ALA A 22 14.43 -25.19 28.90
N GLN A 23 14.60 -24.13 29.70
CA GLN A 23 15.83 -23.35 29.67
C GLN A 23 16.96 -24.16 30.32
N THR A 24 18.13 -24.17 29.70
CA THR A 24 19.40 -24.35 30.42
C THR A 24 20.41 -23.32 29.97
N THR A 25 20.72 -22.40 30.89
CA THR A 25 21.87 -21.50 30.79
C THR A 25 23.17 -22.28 30.74
N SER A 26 24.12 -21.86 29.91
CA SER A 26 25.54 -22.14 30.13
C SER A 26 26.38 -21.01 29.54
N ALA A 27 27.38 -20.57 30.31
CA ALA A 27 28.18 -19.40 30.00
C ALA A 27 29.31 -19.68 29.00
N SER A 28 29.80 -18.61 28.38
CA SER A 28 31.02 -18.58 27.55
C SER A 28 32.27 -18.95 28.35
N PRO A 29 33.33 -19.43 27.68
CA PRO A 29 34.64 -18.80 27.88
C PRO A 29 35.26 -18.28 26.57
N ALA A 30 36.03 -17.20 26.71
CA ALA A 30 36.68 -16.48 25.61
C ALA A 30 38.03 -17.09 25.19
N GLY A 31 38.46 -16.76 23.97
CA GLY A 31 39.73 -17.14 23.34
C GLY A 31 39.50 -17.64 21.91
N THR A 32 40.23 -17.23 20.87
CA THR A 32 41.42 -16.36 20.81
C THR A 32 41.45 -15.69 19.43
N SER A 33 41.91 -14.44 19.36
CA SER A 33 42.11 -13.73 18.09
C SER A 33 43.16 -14.42 17.21
N SER A 34 42.80 -14.80 15.99
CA SER A 34 43.77 -15.15 14.94
C SER A 34 43.46 -14.35 13.67
N SER A 35 44.14 -13.23 13.51
CA SER A 35 44.19 -12.45 12.28
C SER A 35 44.99 -13.19 11.21
N GLY A 36 44.37 -13.53 10.09
CA GLY A 36 45.08 -14.08 8.94
C GLY A 36 44.26 -15.04 8.07
N VAL A 37 43.37 -14.50 7.23
CA VAL A 37 42.98 -15.17 5.99
C VAL A 37 43.15 -14.19 4.83
N ALA A 38 43.91 -14.64 3.85
CA ALA A 38 44.27 -13.95 2.63
C ALA A 38 43.08 -13.32 1.90
N GLN A 39 43.37 -12.22 1.20
CA GLN A 39 42.48 -11.58 0.25
C GLN A 39 42.16 -12.53 -0.91
N SER A 40 41.07 -13.27 -0.79
CA SER A 40 40.54 -14.11 -1.87
C SER A 40 39.92 -13.22 -2.95
N ALA A 41 40.62 -13.09 -4.08
CA ALA A 41 40.05 -12.50 -5.28
C ALA A 41 39.01 -13.47 -5.85
N ALA A 42 37.75 -13.04 -5.91
CA ALA A 42 36.65 -13.78 -6.55
C ALA A 42 36.21 -13.07 -7.85
N PRO A 43 35.77 -13.79 -8.90
CA PRO A 43 35.49 -13.21 -10.20
C PRO A 43 34.03 -12.72 -10.30
N GLY A 44 33.84 -11.54 -10.88
CA GLY A 44 32.54 -10.90 -11.05
C GLY A 44 32.58 -9.47 -10.54
N GLY A 45 32.67 -8.50 -11.44
CA GLY A 45 32.87 -7.10 -11.08
C GLY A 45 31.68 -6.52 -10.32
N GLN A 46 31.75 -6.51 -8.98
CA GLN A 46 31.02 -5.50 -8.21
C GLN A 46 31.46 -4.12 -8.73
N PRO A 47 30.54 -3.16 -8.95
CA PRO A 47 30.95 -1.82 -9.35
C PRO A 47 31.91 -1.24 -8.31
N ASN A 48 32.86 -0.40 -8.73
CA ASN A 48 33.82 0.19 -7.80
C ASN A 48 33.04 0.86 -6.65
N GLN A 49 33.46 0.68 -5.40
CA GLN A 49 32.77 1.26 -4.24
C GLN A 49 32.55 2.77 -4.39
N GLN A 50 33.49 3.47 -5.05
CA GLN A 50 33.37 4.89 -5.40
C GLN A 50 32.26 5.18 -6.42
N GLU A 51 32.07 4.30 -7.41
CA GLU A 51 31.00 4.39 -8.40
C GLU A 51 29.63 4.10 -7.76
N MET A 52 29.54 3.07 -6.91
CA MET A 52 28.32 2.79 -6.14
C MET A 52 27.94 3.96 -5.23
N MET A 53 28.91 4.55 -4.52
CA MET A 53 28.66 5.71 -3.65
C MET A 53 28.21 6.93 -4.46
N LYS A 54 28.84 7.20 -5.62
CA LYS A 54 28.44 8.26 -6.54
C LYS A 54 27.01 8.02 -7.06
N GLN A 55 26.69 6.81 -7.50
CA GLN A 55 25.37 6.46 -8.00
C GLN A 55 24.29 6.58 -6.92
N MET A 56 24.57 6.13 -5.69
CA MET A 56 23.67 6.30 -4.54
C MET A 56 23.44 7.79 -4.24
N MET A 57 24.49 8.62 -4.27
CA MET A 57 24.38 10.06 -4.08
C MET A 57 23.51 10.71 -5.15
N GLU A 58 23.71 10.40 -6.45
CA GLU A 58 22.86 10.91 -7.53
C GLU A 58 21.40 10.46 -7.39
N LEU A 59 21.15 9.18 -7.11
CA LEU A 59 19.81 8.63 -6.91
C LEU A 59 19.11 9.16 -5.65
N SER A 60 19.86 9.72 -4.70
CA SER A 60 19.31 10.40 -3.51
C SER A 60 18.90 11.86 -3.75
N LYS A 61 19.14 12.44 -4.94
CA LYS A 61 18.77 13.83 -5.24
C LYS A 61 17.28 13.95 -5.59
N LEU A 62 16.65 15.01 -5.10
CA LEU A 62 15.29 15.38 -5.52
C LEU A 62 15.30 15.89 -6.96
N ASN A 63 14.18 15.72 -7.65
CA ASN A 63 13.96 16.15 -9.04
C ASN A 63 12.53 16.70 -9.21
N GLU A 64 12.12 16.99 -10.45
CA GLU A 64 10.80 17.58 -10.74
C GLU A 64 9.63 16.70 -10.28
N ASN A 65 9.76 15.38 -10.18
CA ASN A 65 8.70 14.50 -9.68
C ASN A 65 8.47 14.68 -8.17
N HIS A 66 9.53 14.93 -7.41
CA HIS A 66 9.44 15.26 -5.98
C HIS A 66 8.78 16.63 -5.76
N LYS A 67 9.16 17.62 -6.60
CA LYS A 67 8.53 18.95 -6.60
C LYS A 67 7.06 18.90 -7.02
N LEU A 68 6.72 18.06 -7.98
CA LEU A 68 5.34 17.82 -8.42
C LEU A 68 4.49 17.31 -7.26
N LEU A 69 4.96 16.30 -6.52
CA LEU A 69 4.29 15.85 -5.29
C LEU A 69 4.18 17.02 -4.29
N SER A 70 5.27 17.73 -4.01
CA SER A 70 5.24 18.88 -3.08
C SER A 70 4.25 19.98 -3.49
N SER A 71 3.96 20.14 -4.79
CA SER A 71 3.01 21.15 -5.30
C SER A 71 1.55 20.90 -4.88
N LEU A 72 1.22 19.67 -4.49
CA LEU A 72 -0.12 19.27 -4.03
C LEU A 72 -0.32 19.50 -2.52
N ASP A 73 0.72 19.93 -1.80
CA ASP A 73 0.64 20.23 -0.37
C ASP A 73 -0.40 21.31 -0.06
N GLY A 74 -1.13 21.10 1.03
CA GLY A 74 -2.15 22.03 1.53
C GLY A 74 -3.28 21.32 2.25
N ASN A 75 -4.25 22.13 2.65
CA ASN A 75 -5.52 21.66 3.21
C ASN A 75 -6.55 21.58 2.08
N TRP A 76 -7.30 20.49 2.05
CA TRP A 76 -8.30 20.20 1.03
C TRP A 76 -9.61 19.81 1.69
N ASN A 77 -10.72 20.31 1.16
CA ASN A 77 -12.04 19.74 1.40
C ASN A 77 -12.32 18.74 0.27
N TYR A 78 -13.11 17.70 0.53
CA TYR A 78 -13.52 16.78 -0.52
C TYR A 78 -15.00 16.39 -0.44
N THR A 79 -15.56 16.03 -1.59
CA THR A 79 -16.80 15.27 -1.71
C THR A 79 -16.46 13.93 -2.36
N ILE A 80 -16.85 12.83 -1.72
CA ILE A 80 -16.63 11.46 -2.16
C ILE A 80 -17.96 10.85 -2.61
N LYS A 81 -17.90 10.01 -3.64
CA LYS A 81 -18.97 9.12 -4.09
C LYS A 81 -18.45 7.69 -4.09
N PHE A 82 -19.23 6.75 -3.56
CA PHE A 82 -18.88 5.33 -3.53
C PHE A 82 -20.05 4.44 -3.97
N TRP A 83 -19.73 3.38 -4.70
CA TRP A 83 -20.68 2.44 -5.29
C TRP A 83 -20.50 1.05 -4.65
N MET A 84 -21.10 0.86 -3.47
CA MET A 84 -21.05 -0.41 -2.73
C MET A 84 -22.19 -1.39 -3.05
N ASN A 85 -23.20 -0.96 -3.80
CA ASN A 85 -24.32 -1.82 -4.19
C ASN A 85 -23.94 -2.63 -5.44
N PRO A 86 -24.14 -3.97 -5.47
CA PRO A 86 -23.90 -4.79 -6.66
C PRO A 86 -24.85 -4.49 -7.84
N ASP A 87 -25.98 -3.79 -7.63
CA ASP A 87 -26.82 -3.29 -8.72
C ASP A 87 -26.12 -2.14 -9.47
N PRO A 88 -25.79 -2.30 -10.77
CA PRO A 88 -25.10 -1.27 -11.56
C PRO A 88 -25.93 0.01 -11.77
N ASN A 89 -27.23 0.00 -11.46
CA ASN A 89 -28.12 1.17 -11.58
C ASN A 89 -28.30 1.91 -10.25
N ALA A 90 -27.73 1.41 -9.16
CA ALA A 90 -27.82 2.06 -7.86
C ALA A 90 -27.12 3.43 -7.90
N LYS A 91 -27.73 4.42 -7.23
CA LYS A 91 -27.08 5.71 -7.02
C LYS A 91 -25.88 5.55 -6.09
N PRO A 92 -24.78 6.29 -6.30
CA PRO A 92 -23.69 6.32 -5.34
C PRO A 92 -24.18 6.85 -4.00
N GLU A 93 -23.53 6.39 -2.93
CA GLU A 93 -23.59 7.05 -1.65
C GLU A 93 -22.58 8.21 -1.64
N GLU A 94 -22.96 9.34 -1.06
CA GLU A 94 -22.14 10.56 -1.05
C GLU A 94 -21.75 10.97 0.36
N SER A 95 -20.51 11.41 0.53
CA SER A 95 -19.97 11.89 1.81
C SER A 95 -19.03 13.07 1.59
N LYS A 96 -18.65 13.76 2.67
CA LYS A 96 -17.70 14.87 2.68
C LYS A 96 -16.68 14.70 3.81
N GLY A 97 -15.51 15.27 3.58
CA GLY A 97 -14.44 15.30 4.57
C GLY A 97 -13.37 16.31 4.22
N THR A 98 -12.23 16.19 4.90
CA THR A 98 -11.04 17.01 4.69
C THR A 98 -9.79 16.14 4.60
N ALA A 99 -8.86 16.55 3.76
CA ALA A 99 -7.52 15.98 3.66
C ALA A 99 -6.45 17.06 3.92
N VAL A 100 -5.41 16.71 4.68
CA VAL A 100 -4.25 17.57 4.92
C VAL A 100 -3.03 16.89 4.34
N ARG A 101 -2.46 17.49 3.29
CA ARG A 101 -1.29 16.95 2.59
C ARG A 101 -0.08 17.83 2.83
N LYS A 102 1.06 17.22 3.20
CA LYS A 102 2.31 17.95 3.50
C LYS A 102 3.53 17.14 3.05
N SER A 103 4.56 17.82 2.58
CA SER A 103 5.88 17.23 2.35
C SER A 103 6.59 16.95 3.67
N ILE A 104 7.34 15.86 3.70
CA ILE A 104 8.14 15.39 4.83
C ILE A 104 9.53 14.95 4.33
N MET A 105 10.46 14.70 5.27
CA MET A 105 11.82 14.23 4.97
C MET A 105 12.49 15.10 3.89
N ASP A 106 12.52 16.42 4.09
CA ASP A 106 13.12 17.40 3.18
C ASP A 106 12.56 17.41 1.74
N GLY A 107 11.27 17.06 1.58
CA GLY A 107 10.59 17.03 0.28
C GLY A 107 10.71 15.69 -0.46
N ARG A 108 11.21 14.64 0.20
CA ARG A 108 11.38 13.30 -0.39
C ARG A 108 10.07 12.53 -0.53
N PHE A 109 9.18 12.73 0.43
CA PHE A 109 7.87 12.10 0.49
C PHE A 109 6.82 13.14 0.84
N SER A 110 5.57 12.84 0.50
CA SER A 110 4.40 13.54 1.00
C SER A 110 3.57 12.60 1.87
N ILE A 111 2.86 13.16 2.83
CA ILE A 111 1.98 12.43 3.74
C ILE A 111 0.61 13.12 3.70
N MET A 112 -0.46 12.34 3.69
CA MET A 112 -1.84 12.83 3.58
C MET A 112 -2.70 12.25 4.70
N ASP A 113 -3.13 13.10 5.63
CA ASP A 113 -4.08 12.76 6.69
C ASP A 113 -5.51 13.05 6.21
N VAL A 114 -6.40 12.05 6.21
CA VAL A 114 -7.79 12.14 5.72
C VAL A 114 -8.78 11.88 6.85
N THR A 115 -9.84 12.69 6.94
CA THR A 115 -10.94 12.49 7.89
C THR A 115 -12.29 12.84 7.25
N GLY A 116 -13.32 12.05 7.53
CA GLY A 116 -14.67 12.23 6.99
C GLY A 116 -15.73 11.50 7.80
N LYS A 117 -17.00 11.72 7.47
CA LYS A 117 -18.15 11.00 8.06
C LYS A 117 -18.75 10.09 7.00
N MET A 118 -18.81 8.79 7.25
CA MET A 118 -19.45 7.83 6.34
C MET A 118 -20.55 7.07 7.06
N GLU A 119 -21.65 6.79 6.37
CA GLU A 119 -22.68 5.87 6.86
C GLU A 119 -22.34 4.47 6.37
N MET A 120 -22.04 3.54 7.29
CA MET A 120 -21.75 2.15 6.95
C MET A 120 -22.79 1.23 7.58
N PRO A 121 -23.19 0.14 6.90
CA PRO A 121 -24.05 -0.88 7.51
C PRO A 121 -23.28 -1.59 8.64
N GLY A 122 -23.83 -1.57 9.85
CA GLY A 122 -23.31 -2.35 10.97
C GLY A 122 -23.62 -3.85 10.85
N PRO A 123 -23.14 -4.68 11.80
CA PRO A 123 -23.46 -6.12 11.84
C PRO A 123 -24.96 -6.43 11.96
N ASP A 124 -25.78 -5.45 12.37
CA ASP A 124 -27.23 -5.49 12.43
C ASP A 124 -27.92 -5.03 11.13
N GLY A 125 -27.15 -4.82 10.05
CA GLY A 125 -27.63 -4.32 8.75
C GLY A 125 -28.08 -2.85 8.76
N LYS A 126 -28.01 -2.16 9.91
CA LYS A 126 -28.43 -0.78 10.05
C LYS A 126 -27.28 0.17 9.75
N LYS A 127 -27.53 1.20 8.95
CA LYS A 127 -26.56 2.28 8.75
C LYS A 127 -26.26 2.99 10.05
N LYS A 128 -24.98 3.20 10.31
CA LYS A 128 -24.46 3.99 11.44
C LYS A 128 -23.43 4.97 10.89
N GLU A 129 -23.51 6.22 11.33
CA GLU A 129 -22.46 7.19 11.04
C GLU A 129 -21.18 6.76 11.78
N MET A 130 -20.07 6.72 11.06
CA MET A 130 -18.75 6.54 11.61
C MET A 130 -17.78 7.61 11.09
N THR A 131 -16.83 7.99 11.94
CA THR A 131 -15.71 8.84 11.53
C THR A 131 -14.68 7.97 10.83
N PHE A 132 -14.52 8.18 9.52
CA PHE A 132 -13.42 7.62 8.76
C PHE A 132 -12.13 8.38 9.05
N LYS A 133 -11.02 7.65 9.13
CA LYS A 133 -9.66 8.17 9.20
C LYS A 133 -8.78 7.37 8.26
N GLY A 134 -8.16 8.04 7.31
CA GLY A 134 -7.22 7.45 6.36
C GLY A 134 -5.88 8.18 6.41
N HIS A 135 -4.82 7.49 6.01
CA HIS A 135 -3.47 8.01 6.02
C HIS A 135 -2.66 7.44 4.84
N GLY A 136 -2.21 8.34 3.97
CA GLY A 136 -1.40 8.00 2.80
C GLY A 136 0.03 8.52 2.93
N ILE A 137 1.00 7.79 2.39
CA ILE A 137 2.35 8.27 2.11
C ILE A 137 2.61 8.10 0.61
N GLU A 138 3.14 9.14 -0.04
CA GLU A 138 3.52 9.15 -1.46
C GLU A 138 4.99 9.56 -1.61
N GLY A 139 5.66 9.07 -2.65
CA GLY A 139 7.02 9.49 -3.01
C GLY A 139 7.35 9.21 -4.47
N TYR A 140 8.55 9.60 -4.91
CA TYR A 140 9.10 9.21 -6.20
C TYR A 140 10.41 8.44 -6.01
N ASP A 141 10.43 7.18 -6.39
CA ASP A 141 11.60 6.32 -6.30
C ASP A 141 12.47 6.54 -7.54
N ASN A 142 13.64 7.17 -7.39
CA ASN A 142 14.59 7.40 -8.48
C ASN A 142 15.24 6.13 -9.03
N VAL A 143 15.26 5.03 -8.26
CA VAL A 143 15.78 3.72 -8.69
C VAL A 143 14.76 3.04 -9.60
N LYS A 144 13.51 2.93 -9.14
CA LYS A 144 12.39 2.35 -9.93
C LYS A 144 11.91 3.26 -11.05
N LYS A 145 12.14 4.57 -10.91
CA LYS A 145 11.58 5.66 -11.73
C LYS A 145 10.05 5.72 -11.68
N LYS A 146 9.46 5.33 -10.55
CA LYS A 146 8.01 5.26 -10.30
C LYS A 146 7.61 6.18 -9.18
N PHE A 147 6.37 6.68 -9.23
CA PHE A 147 5.69 7.13 -8.04
C PHE A 147 5.34 5.91 -7.19
N VAL A 148 5.50 6.02 -5.88
CA VAL A 148 5.27 4.93 -4.93
C VAL A 148 4.33 5.44 -3.83
N GLY A 149 3.37 4.62 -3.45
CA GLY A 149 2.33 4.95 -2.48
C GLY A 149 2.14 3.86 -1.44
N SER A 150 1.67 4.26 -0.26
CA SER A 150 1.05 3.34 0.70
C SER A 150 -0.14 3.98 1.40
N TRP A 151 -1.12 3.16 1.77
CA TRP A 151 -2.36 3.59 2.42
C TRP A 151 -2.74 2.69 3.59
N ILE A 152 -3.23 3.31 4.65
CA ILE A 152 -3.91 2.67 5.79
C ILE A 152 -5.14 3.49 6.19
N ASP A 153 -6.12 2.85 6.81
CA ASP A 153 -7.30 3.51 7.37
C ASP A 153 -7.88 2.73 8.57
N ASN A 154 -8.99 3.23 9.13
CA ASN A 154 -9.69 2.59 10.23
C ASN A 154 -10.83 1.63 9.82
N MET A 155 -10.88 1.21 8.54
CA MET A 155 -11.79 0.18 8.04
C MET A 155 -11.15 -1.20 7.99
N GLY A 156 -9.83 -1.28 7.85
CA GLY A 156 -9.06 -2.53 7.78
C GLY A 156 -7.81 -2.55 8.66
N THR A 157 -7.02 -3.62 8.51
CA THR A 157 -5.70 -3.78 9.17
C THR A 157 -4.56 -4.04 8.18
N GLY A 158 -4.89 -4.20 6.88
CA GLY A 158 -3.90 -4.33 5.81
C GLY A 158 -3.29 -2.98 5.45
N ILE A 159 -2.04 -3.00 5.00
CA ILE A 159 -1.39 -1.85 4.36
C ILE A 159 -1.48 -2.08 2.86
N MET A 160 -2.11 -1.16 2.13
CA MET A 160 -2.07 -1.17 0.68
C MET A 160 -0.77 -0.50 0.21
N PHE A 161 -0.16 -1.05 -0.85
CA PHE A 161 0.98 -0.45 -1.54
C PHE A 161 0.63 -0.25 -3.00
N SER A 162 1.05 0.87 -3.58
CA SER A 162 0.79 1.20 -4.97
C SER A 162 2.06 1.72 -5.68
N GLU A 163 2.15 1.46 -6.98
CA GLU A 163 3.19 2.02 -7.85
C GLU A 163 2.54 2.66 -9.06
N GLY A 164 3.11 3.76 -9.57
CA GLY A 164 2.46 4.55 -10.61
C GLY A 164 3.37 5.43 -11.44
N ASP A 165 2.76 6.03 -12.46
CA ASP A 165 3.37 6.96 -13.41
C ASP A 165 2.56 8.26 -13.45
N TYR A 166 3.18 9.32 -13.96
CA TYR A 166 2.53 10.61 -14.21
C TYR A 166 2.61 10.99 -15.68
N ASP A 167 1.48 11.27 -16.30
CA ASP A 167 1.40 11.88 -17.63
C ASP A 167 1.29 13.42 -17.51
N PRO A 168 2.32 14.19 -17.94
CA PRO A 168 2.28 15.64 -17.92
C PRO A 168 1.30 16.26 -18.93
N THR A 169 0.88 15.52 -19.97
CA THR A 169 -0.05 16.00 -21.00
C THR A 169 -1.46 16.10 -20.45
N THR A 170 -1.93 15.06 -19.76
CA THR A 170 -3.25 15.05 -19.11
C THR A 170 -3.23 15.52 -17.65
N LYS A 171 -2.03 15.71 -17.07
CA LYS A 171 -1.77 16.01 -15.65
C LYS A 171 -2.33 14.95 -14.70
N THR A 172 -2.08 13.68 -15.04
CA THR A 172 -2.71 12.53 -14.39
C THR A 172 -1.68 11.58 -13.84
N PHE A 173 -1.76 11.28 -12.55
CA PHE A 173 -1.13 10.11 -11.96
C PHE A 173 -2.01 8.89 -12.20
N THR A 174 -1.42 7.77 -12.58
CA THR A 174 -2.08 6.47 -12.57
C THR A 174 -1.26 5.53 -11.69
N TYR A 175 -1.85 5.07 -10.59
CA TYR A 175 -1.26 4.04 -9.73
C TYR A 175 -1.98 2.71 -9.91
N THR A 176 -1.27 1.62 -9.68
CA THR A 176 -1.82 0.27 -9.59
C THR A 176 -1.44 -0.39 -8.27
N SER A 177 -2.35 -1.20 -7.74
CA SER A 177 -2.16 -1.94 -6.50
C SER A 177 -2.89 -3.28 -6.55
N GLU A 178 -2.43 -4.23 -5.73
CA GLU A 178 -3.14 -5.47 -5.42
C GLU A 178 -3.38 -5.50 -3.91
N PHE A 179 -4.63 -5.66 -3.50
CA PHE A 179 -5.02 -5.67 -2.09
C PHE A 179 -5.93 -6.87 -1.78
N GLU A 180 -5.73 -7.52 -0.65
CA GLU A 180 -6.48 -8.71 -0.23
C GLU A 180 -7.20 -8.41 1.09
N ALA A 181 -8.37 -7.78 1.00
CA ALA A 181 -9.19 -7.42 2.17
C ALA A 181 -9.87 -8.64 2.81
N ILE A 182 -10.10 -9.69 2.03
CA ILE A 182 -10.74 -10.95 2.44
C ILE A 182 -9.83 -12.10 1.96
N PRO A 183 -9.49 -13.10 2.81
CA PRO A 183 -8.61 -14.20 2.42
C PRO A 183 -9.06 -14.93 1.14
N GLY A 184 -8.15 -15.07 0.19
CA GLY A 184 -8.39 -15.65 -1.14
C GLY A 184 -9.01 -14.69 -2.16
N MET A 185 -9.40 -13.47 -1.77
CA MET A 185 -10.03 -12.48 -2.63
C MET A 185 -9.09 -11.30 -2.89
N LYS A 186 -8.10 -11.54 -3.76
CA LYS A 186 -7.21 -10.50 -4.29
C LYS A 186 -7.97 -9.55 -5.21
N GLN A 187 -7.94 -8.27 -4.88
CA GLN A 187 -8.53 -7.19 -5.65
C GLN A 187 -7.42 -6.41 -6.37
N GLN A 188 -7.43 -6.44 -7.70
CA GLN A 188 -6.63 -5.50 -8.49
C GLN A 188 -7.33 -4.15 -8.52
N ILE A 189 -6.55 -3.10 -8.29
CA ILE A 189 -7.00 -1.72 -8.15
C ILE A 189 -6.18 -0.84 -9.10
N ARG A 190 -6.86 0.12 -9.74
CA ARG A 190 -6.22 1.23 -10.46
C ARG A 190 -6.76 2.55 -9.95
N GLU A 191 -5.86 3.41 -9.53
CA GLU A 191 -6.15 4.75 -9.00
C GLU A 191 -5.76 5.79 -10.06
N VAL A 192 -6.61 6.80 -10.26
CA VAL A 192 -6.37 7.87 -11.23
C VAL A 192 -6.53 9.21 -10.51
N MET A 193 -5.43 9.91 -10.27
CA MET A 193 -5.45 11.26 -9.67
C MET A 193 -5.11 12.30 -10.73
N LYS A 194 -6.08 13.15 -11.07
CA LYS A 194 -5.94 14.22 -12.05
C LYS A 194 -5.84 15.59 -11.38
N ILE A 195 -4.76 16.32 -11.66
CA ILE A 195 -4.61 17.73 -11.29
C ILE A 195 -5.42 18.56 -12.29
N VAL A 196 -6.61 19.00 -11.90
CA VAL A 196 -7.48 19.79 -12.77
C VAL A 196 -6.92 21.21 -12.90
N ASP A 197 -6.65 21.84 -11.76
CA ASP A 197 -5.95 23.12 -11.64
C ASP A 197 -5.29 23.25 -10.26
N ASN A 198 -4.74 24.42 -9.94
CA ASN A 198 -4.02 24.65 -8.68
C ASN A 198 -4.89 24.43 -7.42
N ASN A 199 -6.21 24.55 -7.53
CA ASN A 199 -7.18 24.47 -6.43
C ASN A 199 -8.08 23.22 -6.50
N HIS A 200 -8.03 22.44 -7.58
CA HIS A 200 -8.93 21.31 -7.80
C HIS A 200 -8.19 20.05 -8.25
N MET A 201 -8.53 18.92 -7.63
CA MET A 201 -8.07 17.59 -8.05
C MET A 201 -9.26 16.64 -8.11
N ALA A 202 -9.24 15.73 -9.07
CA ALA A 202 -10.18 14.61 -9.14
C ALA A 202 -9.41 13.31 -8.91
N PHE A 203 -10.04 12.37 -8.19
CA PHE A 203 -9.52 11.04 -7.93
C PHE A 203 -10.58 10.01 -8.30
N GLU A 204 -10.20 8.98 -9.04
CA GLU A 204 -11.08 7.86 -9.39
C GLU A 204 -10.40 6.54 -9.02
N TRP A 205 -11.19 5.60 -8.53
CA TRP A 205 -10.74 4.27 -8.12
C TRP A 205 -11.49 3.21 -8.90
N TYR A 206 -10.74 2.32 -9.54
CA TYR A 206 -11.23 1.25 -10.37
C TYR A 206 -10.87 -0.10 -9.77
N GLU A 207 -11.85 -0.98 -9.64
CA GLU A 207 -11.67 -2.36 -9.18
C GLU A 207 -11.93 -3.33 -10.33
N ASN A 208 -11.03 -4.30 -10.51
CA ASN A 208 -11.24 -5.43 -11.42
C ASN A 208 -12.29 -6.40 -10.83
N GLN A 209 -13.49 -6.41 -11.39
CA GLN A 209 -14.56 -7.33 -11.03
C GLN A 209 -14.79 -8.34 -12.16
N GLY A 210 -14.24 -9.55 -12.02
CA GLY A 210 -14.44 -10.64 -12.99
C GLY A 210 -13.74 -10.41 -14.34
N GLY A 211 -12.62 -9.70 -14.37
CA GLY A 211 -11.86 -9.38 -15.58
C GLY A 211 -12.21 -8.04 -16.22
N GLN A 212 -13.11 -7.25 -15.60
CA GLN A 212 -13.49 -5.91 -16.07
C GLN A 212 -13.31 -4.88 -14.96
N GLU A 213 -12.66 -3.76 -15.28
CA GLU A 213 -12.56 -2.63 -14.35
C GLU A 213 -13.92 -1.91 -14.22
N LYS A 214 -14.34 -1.63 -12.99
CA LYS A 214 -15.46 -0.75 -12.69
C LYS A 214 -15.03 0.36 -11.75
N LYS A 215 -15.49 1.60 -11.98
CA LYS A 215 -15.29 2.70 -11.04
C LYS A 215 -16.15 2.45 -9.80
N THR A 216 -15.54 2.26 -8.64
CA THR A 216 -16.22 2.01 -7.35
C THR A 216 -16.13 3.19 -6.40
N MET A 217 -15.22 4.13 -6.63
CA MET A 217 -15.13 5.40 -5.89
C MET A 217 -14.66 6.56 -6.78
N GLU A 218 -15.18 7.75 -6.49
CA GLU A 218 -14.78 9.03 -7.08
C GLU A 218 -14.68 10.08 -5.97
N ILE A 219 -13.62 10.89 -5.96
CA ILE A 219 -13.42 11.96 -5.00
C ILE A 219 -13.06 13.25 -5.75
N ASN A 220 -13.79 14.33 -5.46
CA ASN A 220 -13.47 15.66 -5.96
C ASN A 220 -12.95 16.52 -4.79
N TYR A 221 -11.71 16.98 -4.91
CA TYR A 221 -11.01 17.80 -3.93
C TYR A 221 -11.02 19.27 -4.34
N THR A 222 -11.20 20.15 -3.36
CA THR A 222 -11.06 21.61 -3.49
C THR A 222 -10.15 22.12 -2.39
N ARG A 223 -9.14 22.93 -2.71
CA ARG A 223 -8.29 23.56 -1.68
C ARG A 223 -9.15 24.31 -0.68
N ALA A 224 -8.93 24.05 0.61
CA ALA A 224 -9.50 24.89 1.64
C ALA A 224 -8.83 26.27 1.54
N GLY A 225 -9.64 27.32 1.37
CA GLY A 225 -9.16 28.68 1.41
C GLY A 225 -8.45 28.98 2.75
N LYS A 226 -7.52 29.93 2.74
CA LYS A 226 -6.93 30.44 3.99
C LYS A 226 -8.07 30.96 4.88
N LYS A 227 -8.21 30.39 6.08
CA LYS A 227 -8.98 30.98 7.17
C LYS A 227 -8.20 32.14 7.78
#